data_AF-F4H238-F1
#
_entry.id   AF-F4H238-F1
#
_cell.length_a   1.000
_cell.length_b   1.000
_cell.length_c   1.000
_cell.angle_alpha   90.00
_cell.angle_beta   90.00
_cell.angle_gamma   90.00
#
_symmetry.space_group_name_H-M   'P 1'
#
loop_
_entity.id
_entity.type
_entity.pdbx_description
1 polymer ?
#
loop_
_entity_poly.entity_id
_entity_poly.type
_entity_poly.pdbx_seq_one_letter_code
_entity_poly.pdbx_strand_id
1 'polypeptide(L)'
;MTVPLVVLVAAVCVALAGWAAWFVARDRAVVLRQLWGAAVVEGLLVVQAVVAGVLAVTGSPDVDAALFWGYVVTQAVVLPFAAAWAFAERTRWSSVVLLVAALTVAFLEYRLLQIWGAA
;
A
#
# COMPACT_ATOMS: atom_id res chain seq x y z
N MET A 1 13.41 -2.04 9.24
CA MET A 1 12.25 -2.68 8.62
C MET A 1 12.56 -4.13 8.38
N THR A 2 11.62 -5.02 8.65
CA THR A 2 11.81 -6.46 8.49
C THR A 2 11.40 -6.86 7.08
N VAL A 3 12.31 -7.51 6.34
CA VAL A 3 12.04 -8.01 4.98
C VAL A 3 10.75 -8.86 4.90
N PRO A 4 10.45 -9.76 5.87
CA PRO A 4 9.20 -10.52 5.84
C PRO A 4 7.93 -9.66 5.81
N LEU A 5 7.92 -8.54 6.53
CA LEU A 5 6.75 -7.66 6.60
C LEU A 5 6.53 -6.94 5.26
N VAL A 6 7.61 -6.45 4.65
CA VAL A 6 7.53 -5.79 3.34
C VAL A 6 7.08 -6.77 2.25
N VAL A 7 7.61 -8.00 2.25
CA VAL A 7 7.16 -9.06 1.32
C VAL A 7 5.68 -9.38 1.53
N LEU A 8 5.21 -9.44 2.78
CA LEU A 8 3.80 -9.65 3.09
C LEU A 8 2.93 -8.52 2.55
N VAL A 9 3.27 -7.26 2.80
CA VAL A 9 2.53 -6.09 2.28
C VAL A 9 2.49 -6.13 0.76
N ALA A 10 3.64 -6.30 0.11
CA ALA A 10 3.74 -6.36 -1.34
C ALA A 10 2.89 -7.50 -1.93
N ALA A 11 2.90 -8.69 -1.31
CA ALA A 11 2.10 -9.83 -1.75
C ALA A 11 0.59 -9.54 -1.64
N VAL A 12 0.13 -8.93 -0.55
CA VAL A 12 -1.29 -8.56 -0.38
C VAL A 12 -1.69 -7.46 -1.37
N CYS A 13 -0.83 -6.47 -1.61
CA CYS A 13 -1.05 -5.46 -2.64
C CYS A 13 -1.18 -6.07 -4.04
N VAL A 14 -0.31 -7.02 -4.40
CA VAL A 14 -0.37 -7.72 -5.70
C VAL A 14 -1.65 -8.57 -5.80
N ALA A 15 -2.07 -9.24 -4.73
CA ALA A 15 -3.33 -9.97 -4.71
C ALA A 15 -4.55 -9.05 -4.91
N LEU A 16 -4.57 -7.89 -4.23
CA LEU A 16 -5.60 -6.87 -4.39
C LEU A 16 -5.60 -6.30 -5.82
N ALA A 17 -4.42 -6.00 -6.36
CA ALA A 17 -4.24 -5.55 -7.74
C ALA A 17 -4.77 -6.59 -8.74
N GLY A 18 -4.42 -7.87 -8.58
CA GLY A 18 -4.92 -8.95 -9.44
C GLY A 18 -6.45 -9.06 -9.41
N TRP A 19 -7.06 -8.88 -8.24
CA TRP A 19 -8.52 -8.87 -8.11
C TRP A 19 -9.16 -7.62 -8.73
N ALA A 20 -8.57 -6.45 -8.55
CA ALA A 20 -9.03 -5.22 -9.20
C ALA A 20 -8.90 -5.33 -10.73
N ALA A 21 -7.78 -5.85 -11.24
CA ALA A 21 -7.56 -6.11 -12.67
C ALA A 21 -8.60 -7.07 -13.24
N TRP A 22 -8.97 -8.13 -12.51
CA TRP A 22 -10.06 -9.00 -12.93
C TRP A 22 -11.42 -8.27 -13.03
N PHE A 23 -11.67 -7.29 -12.16
CA PHE A 23 -12.87 -6.45 -12.24
C PHE A 23 -12.82 -5.48 -13.42
N VAL A 24 -11.67 -4.89 -13.70
CA VAL A 24 -11.43 -4.06 -14.89
C VAL A 24 -11.71 -4.88 -16.16
N ALA A 25 -11.15 -6.09 -16.27
CA ALA A 25 -11.36 -6.98 -17.42
C ALA A 25 -12.81 -7.47 -17.57
N ARG A 26 -13.63 -7.33 -16.53
CA ARG A 26 -15.06 -7.69 -16.54
C ARG A 26 -15.98 -6.46 -16.60
N ASP A 27 -15.44 -5.27 -16.84
CA ASP A 27 -16.18 -3.99 -16.85
C ASP A 27 -17.03 -3.74 -15.59
N ARG A 28 -16.53 -4.15 -14.42
CA ARG A 28 -17.24 -3.99 -13.13
C ARG A 28 -16.57 -2.96 -12.25
N ALA A 29 -17.40 -2.26 -11.46
CA ALA A 29 -16.97 -1.33 -10.42
C ALA A 29 -16.50 -2.07 -9.15
N VAL A 30 -15.73 -1.36 -8.33
CA VAL A 30 -15.24 -1.84 -7.03
C VAL A 30 -16.40 -2.26 -6.14
N VAL A 31 -16.21 -3.38 -5.45
CA VAL A 31 -17.14 -3.91 -4.45
C VAL A 31 -16.60 -3.72 -3.04
N LEU A 32 -17.49 -3.68 -2.05
CA LEU A 32 -17.12 -3.50 -0.64
C LEU A 32 -16.06 -4.52 -0.15
N ARG A 33 -16.09 -5.75 -0.70
CA ARG A 33 -15.10 -6.78 -0.35
C ARG A 33 -13.67 -6.43 -0.78
N GLN A 34 -13.49 -5.68 -1.87
CA GLN A 34 -12.18 -5.17 -2.28
C GLN A 34 -11.72 -4.00 -1.39
N LEU A 35 -12.65 -3.18 -0.91
CA LEU A 35 -12.35 -2.13 0.07
C LEU A 35 -11.89 -2.72 1.41
N TRP A 36 -12.48 -3.83 1.85
CA TRP A 36 -11.95 -4.59 3.00
C TRP A 36 -10.54 -5.13 2.72
N GLY A 37 -10.25 -5.59 1.50
CA GLY A 37 -8.90 -5.95 1.09
C GLY A 37 -7.92 -4.78 1.19
N ALA A 38 -8.33 -3.58 0.73
CA ALA A 38 -7.54 -2.36 0.88
C ALA A 38 -7.34 -1.98 2.36
N ALA A 39 -8.36 -2.14 3.20
CA ALA A 39 -8.26 -1.89 4.65
C ALA A 39 -7.27 -2.85 5.35
N VAL A 40 -7.16 -4.10 4.89
CA VAL A 40 -6.14 -5.03 5.37
C VAL A 40 -4.73 -4.54 5.02
N VAL A 41 -4.51 -4.06 3.78
CA VAL A 41 -3.23 -3.46 3.39
C VAL A 41 -2.91 -2.27 4.28
N GLU A 42 -3.86 -1.35 4.48
CA GLU A 42 -3.69 -0.19 5.36
C GLU A 42 -3.31 -0.60 6.80
N GLY A 43 -3.98 -1.61 7.35
CA GLY A 43 -3.62 -2.16 8.67
C GLY A 43 -2.17 -2.66 8.72
N LEU A 44 -1.71 -3.35 7.67
CA LEU A 44 -0.31 -3.79 7.58
C LEU A 44 0.67 -2.62 7.46
N LEU A 45 0.34 -1.59 6.69
CA LEU A 45 1.14 -0.36 6.57
C LEU A 45 1.30 0.34 7.93
N VAL A 46 0.23 0.39 8.73
CA VAL A 46 0.27 0.96 10.09
C VAL A 46 1.18 0.12 11.00
N VAL A 47 1.02 -1.21 11.00
CA VAL A 47 1.90 -2.11 11.77
C VAL A 47 3.36 -1.90 11.36
N GLN A 48 3.60 -1.79 10.06
CA GLN A 48 4.92 -1.55 9.52
C GLN A 48 5.51 -0.20 9.95
N ALA A 49 4.71 0.86 9.93
CA ALA A 49 5.13 2.18 10.41
C ALA A 49 5.54 2.12 11.90
N VAL A 50 4.77 1.42 12.74
CA VAL A 50 5.10 1.22 14.16
C VAL A 50 6.40 0.46 14.32
N VAL A 51 6.57 -0.67 13.61
CA VAL A 51 7.81 -1.46 13.65
C VAL A 51 9.02 -0.65 13.19
N ALA A 52 8.88 0.12 12.11
CA ALA A 52 9.94 0.99 11.62
C ALA A 52 10.30 2.08 12.65
N GLY A 53 9.30 2.69 13.29
CA GLY A 53 9.51 3.67 14.35
C GLY A 53 10.23 3.10 15.57
N VAL A 54 9.85 1.91 16.03
CA VAL A 54 10.54 1.22 17.13
C VAL A 54 12.01 0.97 16.75
N LEU A 55 12.26 0.43 15.55
CA LEU A 55 13.63 0.16 15.08
C LEU A 55 14.46 1.44 14.92
N ALA A 56 13.85 2.55 14.49
CA ALA A 56 14.53 3.83 14.38
C ALA A 56 14.99 4.36 15.74
N VAL A 57 14.17 4.19 16.78
CA VAL A 57 14.49 4.61 18.14
C VAL A 57 15.53 3.69 18.79
N THR A 58 15.46 2.37 18.55
CA THR A 58 16.34 1.39 19.23
C THR A 58 17.66 1.12 18.51
N GLY A 59 17.72 1.34 17.20
CA GLY A 59 18.83 0.87 16.35
C GLY A 59 19.66 1.96 15.67
N SER A 60 19.30 3.25 15.82
CA SER A 60 19.97 4.39 15.17
C SER A 60 20.34 4.15 13.70
N PRO A 61 19.35 3.80 12.83
CA PRO A 61 19.62 3.56 11.42
C PRO A 61 20.11 4.84 10.72
N ASP A 62 21.11 4.70 9.85
CA ASP A 62 21.63 5.77 9.00
C ASP A 62 20.69 5.97 7.80
N VAL A 63 19.57 6.66 8.05
CA VAL A 63 18.52 6.92 7.05
C VAL A 63 18.05 8.37 7.15
N ASP A 64 17.80 9.01 6.01
CA ASP A 64 17.11 10.29 5.97
C ASP A 64 15.66 10.12 6.47
N ALA A 65 15.43 10.55 7.71
CA ALA A 65 14.14 10.41 8.37
C ALA A 65 13.02 11.16 7.65
N ALA A 66 13.28 12.35 7.11
CA ALA A 66 12.27 13.14 6.41
C ALA A 66 11.82 12.43 5.14
N LEU A 67 12.78 11.90 4.38
CA LEU A 67 12.50 11.14 3.17
C LEU A 67 11.78 9.82 3.50
N PHE A 68 12.25 9.06 4.49
CA PHE A 68 11.63 7.80 4.90
C PHE A 68 10.18 7.99 5.34
N TRP A 69 9.92 8.89 6.29
CA TRP A 69 8.57 9.12 6.80
C TRP A 69 7.66 9.77 5.76
N GLY A 70 8.20 10.59 4.85
CA GLY A 70 7.48 11.07 3.68
C GLY A 70 6.92 9.94 2.82
N TYR A 71 7.72 8.91 2.56
CA TYR A 71 7.25 7.72 1.83
C TYR A 71 6.23 6.91 2.61
N VAL A 72 6.43 6.70 3.93
CA VAL A 72 5.46 6.00 4.79
C VAL A 72 4.09 6.68 4.76
N VAL A 73 4.04 8.00 4.92
CA VAL A 73 2.79 8.76 4.86
C VAL A 73 2.19 8.70 3.45
N THR A 74 3.00 8.88 2.41
CA THR A 74 2.51 8.86 1.02
C THR A 74 1.80 7.55 0.71
N GLN A 75 2.41 6.41 1.04
CA GLN A 75 1.79 5.12 0.71
C GLN A 75 0.52 4.83 1.51
N ALA A 76 0.47 5.23 2.79
CA ALA A 76 -0.71 5.05 3.65
C ALA A 76 -1.92 5.91 3.22
N VAL A 77 -1.70 6.88 2.34
CA VAL A 77 -2.75 7.78 1.84
C VAL A 77 -3.32 7.29 0.50
N VAL A 78 -2.52 6.56 -0.29
CA VAL A 78 -2.89 6.14 -1.65
C VAL A 78 -4.16 5.28 -1.68
N LEU A 79 -4.29 4.26 -0.81
CA LEU A 79 -5.49 3.41 -0.82
C LEU A 79 -6.73 4.09 -0.22
N PRO A 80 -6.66 4.92 0.84
CA PRO A 80 -7.79 5.73 1.30
C PRO A 80 -8.34 6.64 0.21
N PHE A 81 -7.47 7.28 -0.57
CA PHE A 81 -7.91 8.08 -1.72
C PHE A 81 -8.58 7.23 -2.80
N ALA A 82 -8.03 6.05 -3.13
CA ALA A 82 -8.66 5.13 -4.06
C ALA A 82 -10.02 4.62 -3.56
N ALA A 83 -10.15 4.37 -2.25
CA ALA A 83 -11.41 3.99 -1.64
C ALA A 83 -12.44 5.12 -1.71
N ALA A 84 -12.04 6.36 -1.40
CA ALA A 84 -12.90 7.54 -1.55
C ALA A 84 -13.36 7.71 -3.02
N TRP A 85 -12.45 7.52 -3.97
CA TRP A 85 -12.77 7.54 -5.40
C TRP A 85 -13.80 6.48 -5.79
N ALA A 86 -13.70 5.26 -5.24
CA ALA A 86 -14.65 4.20 -5.49
C ALA A 86 -16.08 4.49 -4.96
N PHE A 87 -16.23 5.42 -4.02
CA PHE A 87 -17.56 5.90 -3.60
C PHE A 87 -18.10 6.98 -4.54
N ALA A 88 -17.23 7.85 -5.05
CA ALA A 88 -17.58 8.93 -5.97
C ALA A 88 -17.90 8.43 -7.39
N GLU A 89 -17.15 7.42 -7.87
CA GLU A 89 -17.27 6.84 -9.20
C GLU A 89 -17.68 5.37 -9.09
N ARG A 90 -18.83 5.00 -9.70
CA ARG A 90 -19.44 3.66 -9.59
C ARG A 90 -19.36 2.85 -10.88
N THR A 91 -18.48 3.22 -11.80
CA THR A 91 -18.19 2.47 -13.03
C THR A 91 -16.88 1.68 -12.93
N ARG A 92 -16.48 1.01 -14.02
CA ARG A 92 -15.21 0.28 -14.14
C ARG A 92 -13.97 1.11 -13.77
N TRP A 93 -14.05 2.44 -13.88
CA TRP A 93 -12.95 3.35 -13.54
C TRP A 93 -12.58 3.30 -12.06
N SER A 94 -13.52 2.98 -11.16
CA SER A 94 -13.20 2.71 -9.76
C SER A 94 -12.22 1.55 -9.59
N SER A 95 -12.40 0.47 -10.36
CA SER A 95 -11.53 -0.71 -10.34
C SER A 95 -10.16 -0.41 -10.95
N VAL A 96 -10.11 0.46 -11.98
CA VAL A 96 -8.84 0.94 -12.55
C VAL A 96 -8.06 1.73 -11.51
N VAL A 97 -8.71 2.65 -10.80
CA VAL A 97 -8.05 3.45 -9.75
C VAL A 97 -7.55 2.56 -8.62
N LEU A 98 -8.35 1.60 -8.16
CA LEU A 98 -7.92 0.66 -7.12
C LEU A 98 -6.71 -0.19 -7.57
N LEU A 99 -6.72 -0.67 -8.82
CA LEU A 99 -5.61 -1.41 -9.40
C LEU A 99 -4.32 -0.57 -9.38
N VAL A 100 -4.38 0.65 -9.90
CA VAL A 100 -3.22 1.56 -9.95
C VAL A 100 -2.74 1.89 -8.54
N ALA A 101 -3.66 2.15 -7.61
CA ALA A 101 -3.33 2.45 -6.23
C ALA A 101 -2.62 1.29 -5.53
N ALA A 102 -3.12 0.06 -5.67
CA ALA A 102 -2.51 -1.13 -5.08
C ALA A 102 -1.11 -1.40 -5.64
N LEU A 103 -0.90 -1.24 -6.95
CA LEU A 103 0.42 -1.35 -7.56
C LEU A 103 1.36 -0.23 -7.12
N THR A 104 0.84 0.99 -6.96
CA THR A 104 1.60 2.14 -6.45
C THR A 104 2.10 1.88 -5.04
N VAL A 105 1.26 1.37 -4.13
CA VAL A 105 1.69 1.00 -2.77
C VAL A 105 2.74 -0.10 -2.81
N ALA A 106 2.57 -1.15 -3.63
CA ALA A 106 3.59 -2.20 -3.77
C ALA A 106 4.94 -1.65 -4.26
N PHE A 107 4.94 -0.68 -5.18
CA PHE A 107 6.14 -0.01 -5.63
C PHE A 107 6.78 0.88 -4.56
N LEU A 108 5.96 1.65 -3.83
CA LEU A 108 6.42 2.48 -2.73
C LEU A 108 7.04 1.64 -1.60
N GLU A 109 6.52 0.44 -1.34
CA GLU A 109 7.12 -0.52 -0.42
C GLU A 109 8.52 -0.94 -0.85
N TYR A 110 8.71 -1.32 -2.12
CA TYR A 110 10.03 -1.62 -2.65
C TYR A 110 10.98 -0.43 -2.49
N ARG A 111 10.50 0.78 -2.82
CA ARG A 111 11.29 1.99 -2.67
C ARG A 111 11.64 2.29 -1.21
N LEU A 112 10.72 2.04 -0.29
CA LEU A 112 10.93 2.22 1.15
C LEU A 112 11.98 1.23 1.69
N LEU A 113 11.98 -0.02 1.20
CA LEU A 113 12.97 -1.03 1.56
C LEU A 113 14.38 -0.65 1.08
N GLN A 114 14.49 0.00 -0.09
CA GLN A 114 15.74 0.60 -0.56
C GLN A 114 16.20 1.76 0.32
N ILE A 115 15.29 2.67 0.70
CA ILE A 115 15.59 3.81 1.58
C ILE A 115 16.07 3.32 2.95
N TRP A 116 15.47 2.25 3.46
CA TRP A 116 15.89 1.63 4.72
C TRP A 116 17.27 0.94 4.62
N GLY A 117 17.79 0.69 3.42
CA GLY A 117 19.08 0.03 3.20
C GLY A 117 19.06 -1.49 3.38
N ALA A 118 17.89 -2.13 3.20
CA ALA A 118 17.73 -3.58 3.33
C ALA A 118 17.58 -4.32 1.98
N ALA A 119 17.81 -3.62 0.85
CA ALA A 119 17.68 -4.13 -0.51
C ALA A 119 19.04 -4.53 -1.10
#